data_AF-A0A830EPM5-F1
#
_entry.id   AF-A0A830EPM5-F1
#
_cell.length_a   1.000
_cell.length_b   1.000
_cell.length_c   1.000
_cell.angle_alpha   90.00
_cell.angle_beta   90.00
_cell.angle_gamma   90.00
#
_symmetry.space_group_name_H-M   'P 1'
#
loop_
_entity.id
_entity.type
_entity.pdbx_description
1 polymer ?
#
loop_
_entity_poly.entity_id
_entity_poly.type
_entity_poly.pdbx_seq_one_letter_code
_entity_poly.pdbx_strand_id
1 'polypeptide(L)'
;MSGNDSFLLDEPAEEPVISDTVDENGHTIAVRDDSWKYIRHDVSPPQDFWYPFDDREQAYHYITDQGERNPADISNVGELISMAEDYLISPDSLPKLEGGFSRDMEEQLEDLGYKM
;
A
#
# COMPACT_ATOMS: atom_id res chain seq x y z
N MET A 1 -14.01 33.83 -8.64
CA MET A 1 -14.19 32.57 -9.39
C MET A 1 -13.10 32.57 -10.43
N SER A 2 -12.07 31.76 -10.35
CA SER A 2 -11.99 30.30 -10.59
C SER A 2 -10.64 30.18 -11.30
N GLY A 3 -9.75 29.23 -11.10
CA GLY A 3 -9.59 28.09 -10.23
C GLY A 3 -8.14 27.69 -10.56
N ASN A 4 -7.31 27.46 -9.56
CA ASN A 4 -5.89 27.21 -9.76
C ASN A 4 -5.74 25.77 -10.28
N ASP A 5 -5.88 25.59 -11.59
CA ASP A 5 -5.63 24.32 -12.29
C ASP A 5 -4.11 24.09 -12.34
N SER A 6 -3.56 23.52 -11.28
CA SER A 6 -2.16 23.08 -11.27
C SER A 6 -1.93 21.89 -10.34
N PHE A 7 -2.76 20.84 -10.49
CA PHE A 7 -2.57 19.55 -9.82
C PHE A 7 -2.24 18.40 -10.79
N LEU A 8 -2.04 18.70 -12.08
CA LEU A 8 -1.81 17.70 -13.15
C LEU A 8 -0.51 17.97 -13.94
N LEU A 9 0.47 18.62 -13.33
CA LEU A 9 1.83 18.54 -13.85
C LEU A 9 2.41 17.24 -13.32
N ASP A 10 2.56 16.27 -14.22
CA ASP A 10 3.23 14.98 -14.04
C ASP A 10 4.75 15.22 -13.92
N GLU A 11 5.13 16.17 -13.04
CA GLU A 11 6.52 16.42 -12.73
C GLU A 11 7.02 15.24 -11.87
N PRO A 12 8.16 14.63 -12.24
CA PRO A 12 8.77 13.58 -11.43
C PRO A 12 8.91 14.07 -9.99
N ALA A 13 8.50 13.23 -9.03
CA ALA A 13 8.57 13.61 -7.64
C ALA A 13 10.04 13.60 -7.22
N GLU A 14 10.58 14.75 -6.78
CA GLU A 14 11.97 14.84 -6.31
C GLU A 14 12.27 13.86 -5.16
N GLU A 15 11.22 13.37 -4.48
CA GLU A 15 11.29 12.35 -3.44
C GLU A 15 10.40 11.15 -3.81
N PRO A 16 10.83 9.90 -3.51
CA PRO A 16 10.02 8.72 -3.74
C PRO A 16 8.68 8.78 -3.02
N VAL A 17 7.62 8.37 -3.71
CA VAL A 17 6.28 8.23 -3.14
C VAL A 17 6.16 6.88 -2.45
N ILE A 18 5.75 6.89 -1.19
CA ILE A 18 5.55 5.70 -0.38
C ILE A 18 4.06 5.55 -0.07
N SER A 19 3.54 4.34 -0.24
CA SER A 19 2.18 3.96 0.13
C SER A 19 2.23 2.63 0.85
N ASP A 20 1.57 2.56 2.00
CA ASP A 20 1.49 1.35 2.81
C ASP A 20 0.05 0.95 3.12
N THR A 21 -0.10 -0.30 3.51
CA THR A 21 -1.34 -0.84 4.09
C THR A 21 -0.93 -1.85 5.14
N VAL A 22 -1.38 -1.65 6.37
CA VAL A 22 -1.12 -2.55 7.48
C VAL A 22 -2.43 -3.01 8.09
N ASP A 23 -2.57 -4.32 8.25
CA ASP A 23 -3.71 -4.95 8.91
C ASP A 23 -3.24 -6.08 9.83
N GLU A 24 -4.20 -6.80 10.42
CA GLU A 24 -3.93 -7.93 11.33
C GLU A 24 -3.22 -9.11 10.65
N ASN A 25 -3.20 -9.15 9.33
CA ASN A 25 -2.64 -10.24 8.55
C ASN A 25 -1.30 -9.87 7.92
N GLY A 26 -0.96 -8.59 7.79
CA GLY A 26 0.27 -8.21 7.12
C GLY A 26 0.50 -6.73 6.93
N HIS A 27 1.66 -6.45 6.37
CA HIS A 27 2.07 -5.13 5.91
C HIS A 27 2.42 -5.21 4.43
N THR A 28 1.71 -4.48 3.60
CA THR A 28 2.10 -4.21 2.21
C THR A 28 2.66 -2.82 2.09
N ILE A 29 3.83 -2.70 1.46
CA ILE A 29 4.44 -1.41 1.14
C ILE A 29 4.75 -1.32 -0.35
N ALA A 30 4.48 -0.15 -0.92
CA ALA A 30 4.86 0.22 -2.26
C ALA A 30 5.69 1.51 -2.22
N VAL A 31 6.85 1.49 -2.86
CA VAL A 31 7.75 2.64 -3.01
C VAL A 31 7.91 2.93 -4.50
N ARG A 32 7.75 4.18 -4.90
CA ARG A 32 7.82 4.59 -6.30
C ARG A 32 8.70 5.82 -6.47
N ASP A 33 9.71 5.73 -7.33
CA ASP A 33 10.46 6.88 -7.83
C ASP A 33 9.92 7.33 -9.21
N ASP A 34 10.70 8.14 -9.92
CA ASP A 34 10.36 8.67 -11.24
C ASP A 34 10.15 7.61 -12.32
N SER A 35 10.75 6.44 -12.16
CA SER A 35 10.88 5.42 -13.19
C SER A 35 10.45 4.02 -12.75
N TRP A 36 10.51 3.74 -11.45
CA TRP A 36 10.31 2.42 -10.87
C TRP A 36 9.30 2.45 -9.74
N LYS A 37 8.54 1.35 -9.64
CA LYS A 37 7.71 1.01 -8.50
C LYS A 37 8.17 -0.33 -7.96
N TYR A 38 8.39 -0.42 -6.66
CA TYR A 38 8.67 -1.64 -5.93
C TYR A 38 7.51 -1.92 -4.96
N ILE A 39 7.10 -3.17 -4.85
CA ILE A 39 6.01 -3.63 -3.97
C ILE A 39 6.52 -4.84 -3.19
N ARG A 40 6.33 -4.80 -1.87
CA ARG A 40 6.61 -5.91 -0.96
C ARG A 40 5.40 -6.19 -0.08
N HIS A 41 5.08 -7.46 0.03
CA HIS A 41 4.05 -8.00 0.90
C HIS A 41 4.74 -8.77 2.04
N ASP A 42 4.48 -8.37 3.28
CA ASP A 42 4.88 -9.07 4.49
C ASP A 42 3.62 -9.55 5.22
N VAL A 43 3.04 -10.65 4.72
CA VAL A 43 1.74 -11.21 5.14
C VAL A 43 1.98 -12.54 5.88
N SER A 44 1.38 -12.70 7.06
CA SER A 44 1.43 -13.92 7.85
C SER A 44 0.11 -14.14 8.61
N PRO A 45 -0.61 -15.26 8.41
CA PRO A 45 -0.29 -16.38 7.52
C PRO A 45 -0.44 -16.00 6.03
N PRO A 46 0.15 -16.77 5.10
CA PRO A 46 -0.10 -16.59 3.67
C PRO A 46 -1.60 -16.59 3.39
N GLN A 47 -2.10 -15.55 2.74
CA GLN A 47 -3.53 -15.39 2.46
C GLN A 47 -3.92 -16.34 1.32
N ASP A 48 -4.52 -17.49 1.66
CA ASP A 48 -5.09 -18.44 0.67
C ASP A 48 -6.26 -17.84 -0.14
N PHE A 49 -6.76 -16.66 0.25
CA PHE A 49 -7.93 -16.03 -0.34
C PHE A 49 -7.55 -15.08 -1.48
N TRP A 50 -7.47 -15.61 -2.70
CA TRP A 50 -7.47 -14.90 -3.99
C TRP A 50 -6.92 -13.46 -3.98
N TYR A 51 -5.73 -13.26 -3.43
CA TYR A 51 -4.97 -12.06 -3.69
C TYR A 51 -4.35 -12.26 -5.08
N PRO A 52 -4.71 -11.47 -6.10
CA PRO A 52 -4.20 -11.67 -7.46
C PRO A 52 -2.71 -11.31 -7.58
N PHE A 53 -2.10 -10.82 -6.49
CA PHE A 53 -0.70 -10.49 -6.38
C PHE A 53 -0.02 -11.59 -5.56
N ASP A 54 0.97 -12.21 -6.18
CA ASP A 54 1.84 -13.20 -5.54
C ASP A 54 2.50 -12.59 -4.29
N ASP A 55 2.68 -13.38 -3.23
CA ASP A 55 3.39 -12.97 -2.00
C ASP A 55 4.87 -12.59 -2.26
N ARG A 56 5.37 -12.87 -3.47
CA ARG A 56 6.69 -12.45 -3.93
C ARG A 56 6.77 -10.94 -4.15
N GLU A 57 7.93 -10.38 -3.84
CA GLU A 57 8.31 -9.00 -4.16
C GLU A 57 8.22 -8.74 -5.67
N GLN A 58 7.78 -7.53 -6.03
CA GLN A 58 7.55 -7.14 -7.41
C GLN A 58 8.17 -5.78 -7.70
N ALA A 59 8.75 -5.63 -8.88
CA ALA A 59 9.21 -4.35 -9.40
C ALA A 59 8.60 -4.09 -10.78
N TYR A 60 8.27 -2.84 -11.07
CA TYR A 60 7.70 -2.43 -12.34
C TYR A 60 8.39 -1.15 -12.82
N HIS A 61 8.73 -1.12 -14.11
CA HIS A 61 9.19 0.11 -14.73
C HIS A 61 7.98 0.97 -15.09
N TYR A 62 7.58 1.85 -14.16
CA TYR A 62 6.34 2.61 -14.19
C TYR A 62 6.14 3.42 -15.49
N ILE A 63 7.22 4.01 -16.02
CA ILE A 63 7.14 4.81 -17.27
C ILE A 63 6.74 3.97 -18.48
N THR A 64 7.24 2.73 -18.58
CA THR A 64 6.99 1.86 -19.74
C THR A 64 5.85 0.86 -19.50
N ASP A 65 5.46 0.64 -18.25
CA ASP A 65 4.40 -0.28 -17.86
C ASP A 65 3.55 0.28 -16.71
N GLN A 66 2.82 1.35 -17.00
CA GLN A 66 1.89 1.99 -16.06
C GLN A 66 0.77 1.05 -15.56
N GLY A 67 0.52 -0.06 -16.27
CA GLY A 67 -0.49 -1.04 -15.93
C GLY A 67 0.01 -2.17 -15.04
N GLU A 68 1.29 -2.16 -14.64
CA GLU A 68 1.91 -3.15 -13.75
C GLU A 68 1.69 -4.59 -14.25
N ARG A 69 1.86 -4.80 -15.57
CA ARG A 69 1.53 -6.07 -16.22
C ARG A 69 2.71 -7.03 -16.34
N ASN A 70 3.92 -6.48 -16.35
CA ASN A 70 5.16 -7.21 -16.60
C ASN A 70 6.14 -6.91 -15.46
N PRO A 71 6.18 -7.77 -14.43
CA PRO A 71 7.16 -7.64 -13.36
C PRO A 71 8.59 -7.67 -13.95
N ALA A 72 9.39 -6.71 -13.54
CA ALA A 72 10.81 -6.63 -13.84
C ALA A 72 11.64 -7.31 -12.74
N ASP A 73 12.93 -7.49 -13.02
CA ASP A 73 13.87 -8.01 -12.02
C ASP A 73 14.07 -6.97 -10.90
N ILE A 74 13.80 -7.38 -9.66
CA ILE A 74 13.89 -6.56 -8.44
C ILE A 74 15.32 -6.07 -8.17
N SER A 75 16.34 -6.75 -8.70
CA SER A 75 17.74 -6.32 -8.55
C SER A 75 18.03 -4.95 -9.19
N ASN A 76 17.15 -4.46 -10.06
CA ASN A 76 17.25 -3.13 -10.66
C ASN A 76 16.82 -1.99 -9.72
N VAL A 77 16.17 -2.29 -8.59
CA VAL A 77 15.55 -1.28 -7.70
C VAL A 77 16.07 -1.36 -6.27
N GLY A 78 17.38 -1.64 -6.12
CA GLY A 78 18.01 -1.85 -4.81
C GLY A 78 17.79 -0.72 -3.79
N GLU A 79 17.80 0.54 -4.23
CA GLU A 79 17.53 1.68 -3.34
C GLU A 79 16.08 1.68 -2.83
N LEU A 80 15.12 1.30 -3.68
CA LEU A 80 13.70 1.20 -3.28
C LEU A 80 13.46 0.02 -2.33
N ILE A 81 14.22 -1.07 -2.47
CA ILE A 81 14.19 -2.21 -1.55
C ILE A 81 14.63 -1.74 -0.16
N SER A 82 15.80 -1.10 -0.06
CA SER A 82 16.30 -0.61 1.24
C SER A 82 15.34 0.39 1.86
N MET A 83 14.77 1.30 1.06
CA MET A 83 13.76 2.22 1.55
C MET A 83 12.53 1.47 2.08
N ALA A 84 11.97 0.53 1.32
CA ALA A 84 10.81 -0.25 1.77
C ALA A 84 11.08 -1.02 3.07
N GLU A 85 12.29 -1.57 3.24
CA GLU A 85 12.69 -2.26 4.47
C GLU A 85 12.72 -1.36 5.70
N ASP A 86 13.11 -0.09 5.55
CA ASP A 86 13.13 0.87 6.64
C ASP A 86 11.72 1.21 7.17
N TYR A 87 10.69 1.05 6.33
CA TYR A 87 9.29 1.30 6.70
C TYR A 87 8.53 0.05 7.12
N LEU A 88 9.05 -1.15 6.83
CA LEU A 88 8.39 -2.40 7.23
C LEU A 88 8.36 -2.55 8.76
N ILE A 89 7.14 -2.50 9.29
CA ILE A 89 6.84 -2.81 10.69
C ILE A 89 6.22 -4.20 10.82
N SER A 90 6.47 -4.87 11.96
CA SER A 90 5.85 -6.16 12.29
C SER A 90 4.37 -5.95 12.67
N PRO A 91 3.41 -6.53 11.92
CA PRO A 91 1.98 -6.37 12.21
C PRO A 91 1.60 -6.83 13.61
N ASP A 92 2.21 -7.92 14.11
CA ASP A 92 1.99 -8.44 15.47
C ASP A 92 2.40 -7.46 16.59
N SER A 93 3.28 -6.49 16.26
CA SER A 93 3.69 -5.44 17.19
C SER A 93 2.72 -4.26 17.25
N LEU A 94 1.78 -4.18 16.30
CA LEU A 94 0.74 -3.16 16.33
C LEU A 94 -0.22 -3.46 17.49
N PRO A 95 -0.67 -2.42 18.22
CA PRO A 95 -1.73 -2.60 19.18
C PRO A 95 -2.95 -3.10 18.41
N LYS A 96 -3.35 -4.34 18.70
CA LYS A 96 -4.64 -4.86 18.21
C LYS A 96 -5.70 -3.86 18.64
N LEU A 97 -6.48 -3.37 17.69
CA LEU A 97 -7.74 -2.70 17.99
C LEU A 97 -8.70 -3.78 18.53
N GLU A 98 -8.45 -4.24 19.76
CA GLU A 98 -9.41 -5.00 20.54
C GLU A 98 -10.48 -4.02 21.01
N GLY A 99 -11.33 -3.64 20.07
CA GLY A 99 -12.38 -2.67 20.27
C GLY A 99 -13.51 -2.99 19.33
N GLY A 100 -14.56 -3.62 19.85
CA GLY A 100 -15.88 -3.49 19.25
C GLY A 100 -16.29 -2.02 19.30
N PHE A 101 -17.16 -1.62 18.39
CA PHE A 101 -17.80 -0.31 18.52
C PHE A 101 -18.52 -0.26 19.88
N SER A 102 -18.48 0.90 20.55
CA SER A 102 -19.37 1.08 21.69
C SER A 102 -20.80 0.92 21.21
N ARG A 103 -21.70 0.43 22.06
CA ARG A 103 -23.12 0.28 21.72
C ARG A 103 -23.72 1.57 21.14
N ASP A 104 -23.33 2.73 21.69
CA ASP A 104 -23.77 4.04 21.19
C ASP A 104 -23.31 4.31 19.74
N MET A 105 -22.12 3.84 19.36
CA MET A 105 -21.60 3.97 18.00
C MET A 105 -22.26 2.95 17.06
N GLU A 106 -22.55 1.73 17.53
CA GLU A 106 -23.30 0.73 16.77
C GLU A 106 -24.71 1.24 16.43
N GLU A 107 -25.42 1.80 17.41
CA GLU A 107 -26.75 2.41 17.20
C GLU A 107 -26.68 3.58 16.20
N GLN A 108 -25.64 4.41 16.24
CA GLN A 108 -25.43 5.47 15.24
C GLN A 108 -25.15 4.93 13.83
N LEU A 109 -24.40 3.83 13.71
CA LEU A 109 -24.12 3.19 12.42
C LEU A 109 -25.37 2.53 11.82
N GLU A 110 -26.20 1.91 12.66
CA GLU A 110 -27.51 1.39 12.25
C GLU A 110 -28.46 2.50 11.78
N ASP A 111 -28.51 3.63 12.48
CA ASP A 111 -29.30 4.81 12.09
C ASP A 111 -28.85 5.40 10.73
N LEU A 112 -27.57 5.28 10.41
CA LEU A 112 -27.01 5.66 9.11
C LEU A 112 -27.22 4.60 8.01
N GLY A 113 -27.80 3.45 8.35
CA GLY A 113 -28.15 2.37 7.42
C GLY A 113 -27.03 1.35 7.18
N TYR A 114 -25.96 1.40 7.95
CA TYR A 114 -24.96 0.33 7.96
C TYR A 114 -25.52 -0.87 8.72
N LYS A 115 -25.27 -2.08 8.19
CA LYS A 115 -25.62 -3.33 8.87
C LYS A 115 -24.39 -3.84 9.60
N MET A 116 -24.56 -4.09 10.89
CA MET A 116 -23.60 -4.77 11.75
C MET A 116 -23.66 -6.28 11.56
#